data_AF-A0A411E6L3-F1
#
_entry.id   AF-A0A411E6L3-F1
#
_cell.length_a   1.000
_cell.length_b   1.000
_cell.length_c   1.000
_cell.angle_alpha   90.00
_cell.angle_beta   90.00
_cell.angle_gamma   90.00
#
_symmetry.space_group_name_H-M   'P 1'
#
loop_
_entity.id
_entity.type
_entity.pdbx_description
1 polymer ?
#
loop_
_entity_poly.entity_id
_entity_poly.type
_entity_poly.pdbx_seq_one_letter_code
_entity_poly.pdbx_strand_id
1 'polypeptide(L)'
;MEEYVITVKETNNKAILKFEANQFLTVSKNYEFKNIDEAKASPLAQQLFYLPFIKTVYISGNFIALERFDIVEWEDVKDEVAQQLVEYLNSGAPILIEEAPKSAVAVTVYAEVTPNPAVIKFVANKKLVPATFEFKNIDEAKDSELARALFHFPFVKEVFMDENYISVTKFEMADWDEITMELREMIRNHIAEGKEIVSNKAESTQIKNQESIVKVNPDDETSQQIIQILEEYVKPAVAMDGGNILFQSYDEEDKTVNVILQGACSGCPSSTFTLKNGIETMLKNMLGDKVAEVVAING
;
A
#
# COMPACT_ATOMS: atom_id res chain seq x y z
N MET A 1 -1.86 -12.12 -42.51
CA MET A 1 -2.80 -11.64 -41.48
C MET A 1 -4.11 -11.39 -42.18
N GLU A 2 -5.22 -11.79 -41.58
CA GLU A 2 -6.54 -11.40 -42.10
C GLU A 2 -6.69 -9.89 -41.95
N GLU A 3 -7.25 -9.23 -42.96
CA GLU A 3 -7.49 -7.79 -42.93
C GLU A 3 -8.59 -7.45 -41.90
N TYR A 4 -8.44 -6.30 -41.24
CA TYR A 4 -9.47 -5.77 -40.36
C TYR A 4 -10.64 -5.25 -41.19
N VAL A 5 -11.84 -5.72 -40.86
CA VAL A 5 -13.11 -5.24 -41.40
C VAL A 5 -13.93 -4.65 -40.25
N ILE A 6 -14.44 -3.44 -40.45
CA ILE A 6 -15.30 -2.74 -39.48
C ILE A 6 -16.76 -2.84 -39.90
N THR A 7 -17.62 -3.25 -38.96
CA THR A 7 -19.07 -3.20 -39.07
C THR A 7 -19.63 -2.15 -38.12
N VAL A 8 -20.37 -1.19 -38.65
CA VAL A 8 -21.02 -0.14 -37.85
C VAL A 8 -22.31 -0.69 -37.22
N LYS A 9 -22.49 -0.45 -35.92
CA LYS A 9 -23.69 -0.82 -35.15
C LYS A 9 -24.20 0.38 -34.37
N GLU A 10 -25.49 0.65 -34.50
CA GLU A 10 -26.18 1.64 -33.69
C GLU A 10 -26.26 1.21 -32.23
N THR A 11 -26.30 2.19 -31.33
CA THR A 11 -26.49 1.96 -29.90
C THR A 11 -27.80 2.61 -29.43
N ASN A 12 -28.22 2.30 -28.21
CA ASN A 12 -29.41 2.93 -27.61
C ASN A 12 -29.22 4.45 -27.38
N ASN A 13 -27.97 4.94 -27.44
CA ASN A 13 -27.66 6.36 -27.34
C ASN A 13 -27.32 6.90 -28.74
N LYS A 14 -28.13 7.84 -29.25
CA LYS A 14 -27.93 8.46 -30.58
C LYS A 14 -26.60 9.19 -30.73
N ALA A 15 -25.99 9.64 -29.63
CA ALA A 15 -24.67 10.26 -29.65
C ALA A 15 -23.53 9.23 -29.78
N ILE A 16 -23.80 7.94 -29.55
CA ILE A 16 -22.78 6.89 -29.52
C ILE A 16 -22.98 5.92 -30.67
N LEU A 17 -21.91 5.72 -31.46
CA LEU A 17 -21.88 4.72 -32.52
C LEU A 17 -20.78 3.68 -32.24
N LYS A 18 -21.09 2.41 -32.47
CA LYS A 18 -20.18 1.29 -32.25
C LYS A 18 -19.60 0.81 -33.58
N PHE A 19 -18.28 0.68 -33.65
CA PHE A 19 -17.51 0.16 -34.78
C PHE A 19 -16.91 -1.18 -34.36
N GLU A 20 -17.47 -2.28 -34.85
CA GLU A 20 -17.08 -3.64 -34.46
C GLU A 20 -16.15 -4.26 -35.50
N ALA A 21 -14.97 -4.67 -35.05
CA ALA A 21 -13.98 -5.36 -35.86
C ALA A 21 -14.25 -6.87 -35.90
N ASN A 22 -13.81 -7.52 -36.98
CA ASN A 22 -13.79 -8.97 -37.13
C ASN A 22 -12.75 -9.67 -36.22
N GLN A 23 -11.90 -8.91 -35.52
CA GLN A 23 -10.81 -9.42 -34.67
C GLN A 23 -10.78 -8.66 -33.33
N PHE A 24 -10.20 -9.27 -32.30
CA PHE A 24 -10.01 -8.61 -31.00
C PHE A 24 -8.99 -7.48 -31.11
N LEU A 25 -9.38 -6.29 -30.66
CA LEU A 25 -8.56 -5.10 -30.52
C LEU A 25 -7.87 -5.06 -29.14
N THR A 26 -8.55 -5.57 -28.10
CA THR A 26 -8.03 -5.74 -26.74
C THR A 26 -8.44 -7.11 -26.18
N VAL A 27 -7.59 -7.69 -25.31
CA VAL A 27 -7.79 -9.07 -24.80
C VAL A 27 -8.40 -9.09 -23.39
N SER A 28 -8.08 -8.12 -22.52
CA SER A 28 -8.40 -8.21 -21.09
C SER A 28 -8.84 -6.90 -20.41
N LYS A 29 -8.75 -5.76 -21.11
CA LYS A 29 -9.04 -4.43 -20.54
C LYS A 29 -9.89 -3.61 -21.50
N ASN A 30 -10.76 -2.79 -20.89
CA ASN A 30 -11.55 -1.78 -21.57
C ASN A 30 -10.90 -0.42 -21.30
N TYR A 31 -10.86 0.41 -22.33
CA TYR A 31 -10.25 1.74 -22.26
C TYR A 31 -11.31 2.78 -22.61
N GLU A 32 -11.34 3.86 -21.83
CA GLU A 32 -12.15 5.04 -22.07
C GLU A 32 -11.22 6.25 -22.03
N PHE A 33 -11.29 7.07 -23.06
CA PHE A 33 -10.55 8.31 -23.16
C PHE A 33 -11.53 9.45 -23.43
N LYS A 34 -11.40 10.57 -22.72
CA LYS A 34 -12.29 11.74 -22.85
C LYS A 34 -11.66 12.92 -23.58
N ASN A 35 -10.36 12.86 -23.83
CA ASN A 35 -9.61 13.89 -24.55
C ASN A 35 -8.26 13.33 -25.04
N ILE A 36 -7.58 14.12 -25.87
CA ILE A 36 -6.27 13.75 -26.44
C ILE A 36 -5.16 13.56 -25.40
N ASP A 37 -5.24 14.25 -24.25
CA ASP A 37 -4.24 14.15 -23.17
C ASP A 37 -4.34 12.83 -22.41
N GLU A 38 -5.56 12.32 -22.20
CA GLU A 38 -5.82 10.99 -21.63
C GLU A 38 -5.46 9.87 -22.62
N ALA A 39 -5.57 10.15 -23.93
CA ALA A 39 -5.33 9.19 -25.00
C ALA A 39 -3.84 8.89 -25.28
N LYS A 40 -2.89 9.37 -24.48
CA LYS A 40 -1.44 9.14 -24.70
C LYS A 40 -1.05 7.67 -24.85
N ALA A 41 -1.78 6.79 -24.19
CA ALA A 41 -1.60 5.34 -24.25
C ALA A 41 -2.16 4.69 -25.52
N SER A 42 -2.94 5.41 -26.33
CA SER A 42 -3.60 4.89 -27.52
C SER A 42 -3.39 5.87 -28.68
N PRO A 43 -2.40 5.63 -29.56
CA PRO A 43 -2.21 6.44 -30.75
C PRO A 43 -3.46 6.44 -31.65
N LEU A 44 -4.22 5.34 -31.65
CA LEU A 44 -5.54 5.29 -32.29
C LEU A 44 -6.51 6.30 -31.68
N ALA A 45 -6.66 6.33 -30.35
CA ALA A 45 -7.55 7.29 -29.70
C ALA A 45 -7.07 8.74 -29.92
N GLN A 46 -5.76 9.00 -29.92
CA GLN A 46 -5.23 10.33 -30.28
C GLN A 46 -5.63 10.74 -31.69
N GLN A 47 -5.52 9.82 -32.65
CA GLN A 47 -5.94 10.07 -34.03
C GLN A 47 -7.43 10.41 -34.12
N LEU A 48 -8.27 9.68 -33.39
CA LEU A 48 -9.72 9.91 -33.34
C LEU A 48 -10.08 11.25 -32.67
N PHE A 49 -9.30 11.73 -31.71
CA PHE A 49 -9.50 13.05 -31.10
C PHE A 49 -9.12 14.23 -32.00
N TYR A 50 -8.42 14.03 -33.12
CA TYR A 50 -8.27 15.08 -34.12
C TYR A 50 -9.56 15.37 -34.87
N LEU A 51 -10.54 14.48 -34.81
CA LEU A 51 -11.90 14.75 -35.29
C LEU A 51 -12.58 15.67 -34.26
N PRO A 52 -12.90 16.93 -34.62
CA PRO A 52 -13.31 17.96 -33.66
C PRO A 52 -14.67 17.69 -33.00
N PHE A 53 -15.44 16.74 -33.53
CA PHE A 53 -16.73 16.34 -33.02
C PHE A 53 -16.66 15.12 -32.07
N ILE A 54 -15.50 14.48 -31.89
CA ILE A 54 -15.39 13.32 -30.99
C ILE A 54 -15.23 13.79 -29.55
N LYS A 55 -16.15 13.34 -28.70
CA LYS A 55 -16.20 13.64 -27.26
C LYS A 55 -15.53 12.55 -26.44
N THR A 56 -15.74 11.28 -26.78
CA THR A 56 -15.21 10.16 -25.99
C THR A 56 -14.94 8.95 -26.88
N VAL A 57 -13.83 8.27 -26.63
CA VAL A 57 -13.39 7.07 -27.34
C VAL A 57 -13.35 5.90 -26.37
N TYR A 58 -14.11 4.85 -26.67
CA TYR A 58 -14.13 3.60 -25.93
C TYR A 58 -13.52 2.49 -26.77
N ILE A 59 -12.56 1.73 -26.23
CA ILE A 59 -11.95 0.58 -26.90
C ILE A 59 -12.11 -0.64 -25.99
N SER A 60 -12.77 -1.68 -26.49
CA SER A 60 -13.06 -2.88 -25.70
C SER A 60 -13.25 -4.11 -26.58
N GLY A 61 -12.58 -5.21 -26.22
CA GLY A 61 -12.75 -6.49 -26.90
C GLY A 61 -12.47 -6.33 -28.40
N ASN A 62 -13.48 -6.53 -29.23
CA ASN A 62 -13.40 -6.39 -30.68
C ASN A 62 -14.06 -5.11 -31.23
N PHE A 63 -14.31 -4.08 -30.42
CA PHE A 63 -15.00 -2.88 -30.90
C PHE A 63 -14.44 -1.57 -30.35
N ILE A 64 -14.75 -0.50 -31.09
CA ILE A 64 -14.51 0.89 -30.71
C ILE A 64 -15.88 1.57 -30.67
N ALA A 65 -16.25 2.21 -29.56
CA ALA A 65 -17.44 3.04 -29.50
C ALA A 65 -17.03 4.51 -29.37
N LEU A 66 -17.67 5.36 -30.17
CA LEU A 66 -17.36 6.78 -30.23
C LEU A 66 -18.59 7.56 -29.80
N GLU A 67 -18.43 8.46 -28.84
CA GLU A 67 -19.41 9.48 -28.50
C GLU A 67 -19.05 10.77 -29.24
N ARG A 68 -20.04 11.36 -29.93
CA ARG A 68 -19.88 12.66 -30.59
C ARG A 68 -20.47 13.80 -29.75
N PHE A 69 -19.97 15.01 -29.96
CA PHE A 69 -20.65 16.24 -29.59
C PHE A 69 -21.90 16.46 -30.47
N ASP A 70 -22.86 17.22 -29.94
CA ASP A 70 -24.11 17.53 -30.64
C ASP A 70 -23.93 18.66 -31.67
N ILE A 71 -22.98 18.47 -32.58
CA ILE A 71 -22.61 19.45 -33.63
C ILE A 71 -22.60 18.83 -35.03
N VAL A 72 -22.67 17.50 -35.14
CA VAL A 72 -22.61 16.70 -36.37
C VAL A 72 -23.46 15.46 -36.18
N GLU A 73 -24.15 14.96 -37.20
CA GLU A 73 -24.88 13.68 -37.13
C GLU A 73 -24.04 12.49 -37.58
N TRP A 74 -24.26 11.30 -37.00
CA TRP A 74 -23.48 10.10 -37.35
C TRP A 74 -23.68 9.67 -38.80
N GLU A 75 -24.87 9.90 -39.37
CA GLU A 75 -25.16 9.56 -40.78
C GLU A 75 -24.24 10.28 -41.76
N ASP A 76 -23.74 11.47 -41.40
CA ASP A 76 -22.91 12.27 -42.28
C ASP A 76 -21.43 11.88 -42.24
N VAL A 77 -20.98 11.20 -41.17
CA VAL A 77 -19.55 10.96 -40.90
C VAL A 77 -19.17 9.50 -40.62
N LYS A 78 -20.14 8.60 -40.41
CA LYS A 78 -19.86 7.21 -40.00
C LYS A 78 -19.00 6.45 -41.00
N ASP A 79 -19.18 6.68 -42.30
CA ASP A 79 -18.44 5.96 -43.34
C ASP A 79 -16.99 6.42 -43.41
N GLU A 80 -16.75 7.73 -43.27
CA GLU A 80 -15.40 8.29 -43.22
C GLU A 80 -14.63 7.81 -41.98
N VAL A 81 -15.31 7.80 -40.81
CA VAL A 81 -14.72 7.30 -39.57
C VAL A 81 -14.44 5.80 -39.66
N ALA A 82 -15.36 5.01 -40.21
CA ALA A 82 -15.15 3.58 -40.42
C ALA A 82 -13.95 3.32 -41.35
N GLN A 83 -13.81 4.10 -42.42
CA GLN A 83 -12.68 4.00 -43.34
C GLN A 83 -11.36 4.34 -42.63
N GLN A 84 -11.30 5.42 -41.85
CA GLN A 84 -10.10 5.77 -41.07
C GLN A 84 -9.70 4.66 -40.09
N LEU A 85 -10.67 4.03 -39.44
CA LEU A 85 -10.43 2.89 -38.55
C LEU A 85 -9.86 1.68 -39.32
N VAL A 86 -10.42 1.35 -40.48
CA VAL A 86 -9.92 0.25 -41.32
C VAL A 86 -8.49 0.52 -41.79
N GLU A 87 -8.20 1.74 -42.27
CA GLU A 87 -6.86 2.13 -42.72
C GLU A 87 -5.86 2.06 -41.58
N TYR A 88 -6.22 2.57 -40.39
CA TYR A 88 -5.36 2.54 -39.22
C TYR A 88 -5.05 1.10 -38.79
N LEU A 89 -6.08 0.27 -38.61
CA LEU A 89 -5.92 -1.10 -38.11
C LEU A 89 -5.11 -1.98 -39.07
N ASN A 90 -5.24 -1.76 -40.37
CA ASN A 90 -4.46 -2.47 -41.39
C ASN A 90 -3.06 -1.89 -41.63
N SER A 91 -2.77 -0.67 -41.15
CA SER A 91 -1.42 -0.09 -41.22
C SER A 91 -0.40 -0.80 -40.32
N GLY A 92 -0.87 -1.58 -39.33
CA GLY A 92 -0.03 -2.22 -38.32
C GLY A 92 0.41 -1.27 -37.20
N ALA A 93 -0.11 -0.04 -37.15
CA ALA A 93 0.14 0.87 -36.05
C ALA A 93 -0.47 0.34 -34.73
N PRO A 94 0.20 0.58 -33.57
CA PRO A 94 -0.27 0.06 -32.30
C PRO A 94 -1.56 0.76 -31.84
N ILE A 95 -2.63 -0.02 -31.63
CA ILE A 95 -3.90 0.44 -31.05
C ILE A 95 -3.66 1.03 -29.64
N LEU A 96 -2.82 0.36 -28.86
CA LEU A 96 -2.36 0.75 -27.54
C LEU A 96 -0.85 0.62 -27.51
N ILE A 97 -0.18 1.65 -27.03
CA ILE A 97 1.18 1.53 -26.54
C ILE A 97 1.02 1.11 -25.09
N GLU A 98 1.62 0.00 -24.67
CA GLU A 98 1.64 -0.34 -23.24
C GLU A 98 2.09 0.90 -22.46
N GLU A 99 1.20 1.43 -21.62
CA GLU A 99 1.60 2.47 -20.68
C GLU A 99 2.83 1.93 -19.95
N ALA A 100 3.97 2.62 -20.08
CA ALA A 100 4.99 2.51 -19.05
C ALA A 100 4.26 2.58 -17.71
N PRO A 101 4.47 1.61 -16.81
CA PRO A 101 3.61 1.39 -15.66
C PRO A 101 3.31 2.74 -15.01
N LYS A 102 2.01 3.06 -14.88
CA LYS A 102 1.46 4.27 -14.23
C LYS A 102 2.51 4.84 -13.31
N SER A 103 3.14 5.96 -13.70
CA SER A 103 4.23 6.65 -12.97
C SER A 103 4.63 5.85 -11.75
N ALA A 104 5.52 4.86 -11.92
CA ALA A 104 5.99 4.07 -10.80
C ALA A 104 6.55 5.09 -9.80
N VAL A 105 5.77 5.42 -8.77
CA VAL A 105 6.20 6.28 -7.69
C VAL A 105 7.49 5.64 -7.25
N ALA A 106 8.62 6.33 -7.44
CA ALA A 106 9.93 5.72 -7.28
C ALA A 106 9.98 5.09 -5.90
N VAL A 107 9.88 3.76 -5.82
CA VAL A 107 9.83 3.07 -4.54
C VAL A 107 11.25 2.85 -4.10
N THR A 108 11.64 3.52 -3.02
CA THR A 108 12.91 3.24 -2.36
C THR A 108 12.62 2.51 -1.07
N VAL A 109 13.39 1.45 -0.84
CA VAL A 109 13.43 0.73 0.42
C VAL A 109 14.90 0.62 0.78
N TYR A 110 15.25 1.03 2.00
CA TYR A 110 16.60 0.89 2.53
C TYR A 110 16.56 0.22 3.90
N ALA A 111 17.65 -0.42 4.29
CA ALA A 111 17.76 -1.14 5.55
C ALA A 111 18.50 -0.30 6.59
N GLU A 112 17.98 -0.25 7.80
CA GLU A 112 18.56 0.35 8.98
C GLU A 112 18.83 -0.76 10.01
N VAL A 113 20.03 -0.75 10.58
CA VAL A 113 20.35 -1.62 11.72
C VAL A 113 19.61 -1.14 12.96
N THR A 114 19.14 -2.07 13.78
CA THR A 114 18.52 -1.75 15.07
C THR A 114 19.48 -2.11 16.21
N PRO A 115 19.27 -1.60 17.44
CA PRO A 115 20.00 -2.07 18.61
C PRO A 115 19.82 -3.57 18.89
N ASN A 116 18.77 -4.19 18.35
CA ASN A 116 18.52 -5.63 18.45
C ASN A 116 19.21 -6.37 17.28
N PRO A 117 20.26 -7.18 17.53
CA PRO A 117 21.01 -7.84 16.46
C PRO A 117 20.19 -8.88 15.68
N ALA A 118 19.05 -9.32 16.23
CA ALA A 118 18.14 -10.22 15.55
C ALA A 118 17.17 -9.50 14.60
N VAL A 119 17.19 -8.16 14.53
CA VAL A 119 16.17 -7.36 13.83
C VAL A 119 16.81 -6.31 12.93
N ILE A 120 16.36 -6.26 11.68
CA ILE A 120 16.62 -5.15 10.75
C ILE A 120 15.32 -4.46 10.39
N LYS A 121 15.39 -3.13 10.29
CA LYS A 121 14.29 -2.26 9.90
C LYS A 121 14.45 -1.88 8.42
N PHE A 122 13.42 -2.11 7.63
CA PHE A 122 13.33 -1.75 6.22
C PHE A 122 12.40 -0.56 6.07
N VAL A 123 12.94 0.60 5.67
CA VAL A 123 12.20 1.87 5.59
C VAL A 123 11.88 2.18 4.14
N ALA A 124 10.60 2.44 3.86
CA ALA A 124 10.10 2.86 2.57
C ALA A 124 9.87 4.37 2.51
N ASN A 125 9.94 4.95 1.31
CA ASN A 125 9.59 6.35 1.07
C ASN A 125 8.07 6.62 0.96
N LYS A 126 7.24 5.64 1.33
CA LYS A 126 5.78 5.75 1.33
C LYS A 126 5.22 5.10 2.58
N LYS A 127 4.06 5.57 3.03
CA LYS A 127 3.29 4.91 4.08
C LYS A 127 2.86 3.52 3.61
N LEU A 128 3.10 2.52 4.44
CA LEU A 128 2.85 1.09 4.20
C LEU A 128 1.56 0.64 4.87
N VAL A 129 1.34 1.03 6.14
CA VAL A 129 0.18 0.62 6.93
C VAL A 129 -0.43 1.80 7.69
N PRO A 130 -1.75 1.84 7.90
CA PRO A 130 -2.42 2.92 8.63
C PRO A 130 -2.33 2.79 10.15
N ALA A 131 -2.05 1.59 10.65
CA ALA A 131 -1.93 1.21 12.05
C ALA A 131 -0.81 0.17 12.18
N THR A 132 -0.45 -0.15 13.41
CA THR A 132 0.64 -1.08 13.71
C THR A 132 0.19 -2.54 13.57
N PHE A 133 0.99 -3.36 12.88
CA PHE A 133 0.76 -4.79 12.70
C PHE A 133 1.97 -5.60 13.15
N GLU A 134 1.71 -6.72 13.81
CA GLU A 134 2.74 -7.64 14.28
C GLU A 134 2.29 -9.07 13.97
N PHE A 135 3.17 -9.84 13.35
CA PHE A 135 2.93 -11.22 12.97
C PHE A 135 4.09 -12.06 13.46
N LYS A 136 3.81 -13.11 14.25
CA LYS A 136 4.83 -14.00 14.81
C LYS A 136 5.04 -15.28 14.02
N ASN A 137 4.19 -15.53 13.05
CA ASN A 137 4.24 -16.70 12.18
C ASN A 137 3.34 -16.50 10.95
N ILE A 138 3.46 -17.43 10.00
CA ILE A 138 2.69 -17.42 8.75
C ILE A 138 1.17 -17.57 8.95
N ASP A 139 0.72 -18.22 10.03
CA ASP A 139 -0.70 -18.45 10.32
C ASP A 139 -1.42 -17.19 10.80
N GLU A 140 -0.69 -16.28 11.43
CA GLU A 140 -1.15 -14.94 11.82
C GLU A 140 -1.13 -13.97 10.62
N ALA A 141 -0.26 -14.21 9.63
CA ALA A 141 -0.10 -13.37 8.44
C ALA A 141 -1.19 -13.54 7.36
N LYS A 142 -2.35 -14.11 7.69
CA LYS A 142 -3.44 -14.35 6.74
C LYS A 142 -3.96 -13.08 6.08
N ASP A 143 -3.93 -11.99 6.83
CA ASP A 143 -4.42 -10.69 6.40
C ASP A 143 -3.32 -9.81 5.80
N SER A 144 -2.10 -10.31 5.56
CA SER A 144 -1.02 -9.54 4.95
C SER A 144 -0.29 -10.35 3.89
N GLU A 145 -0.47 -10.00 2.61
CA GLU A 145 0.25 -10.67 1.53
C GLU A 145 1.76 -10.48 1.65
N LEU A 146 2.19 -9.29 2.09
CA LEU A 146 3.61 -8.99 2.30
C LEU A 146 4.20 -9.80 3.45
N ALA A 147 3.53 -9.87 4.61
CA ALA A 147 4.01 -10.67 5.74
C ALA A 147 4.09 -12.15 5.35
N ARG A 148 3.07 -12.66 4.65
CA ARG A 148 3.04 -14.05 4.20
C ARG A 148 4.16 -14.35 3.20
N ALA A 149 4.47 -13.40 2.31
CA ALA A 149 5.62 -13.50 1.42
C ALA A 149 6.96 -13.52 2.19
N LEU A 150 7.10 -12.69 3.23
CA LEU A 150 8.26 -12.68 4.13
C LEU A 150 8.41 -14.01 4.88
N PHE A 151 7.32 -14.61 5.35
CA PHE A 151 7.37 -15.90 6.04
C PHE A 151 7.71 -17.10 5.16
N HIS A 152 7.69 -16.98 3.84
CA HIS A 152 8.23 -18.03 2.97
C HIS A 152 9.75 -18.14 3.05
N PHE A 153 10.44 -17.10 3.54
CA PHE A 153 11.85 -17.19 3.87
C PHE A 153 12.00 -17.93 5.20
N PRO A 154 12.67 -19.09 5.23
CA PRO A 154 12.70 -19.96 6.41
C PRO A 154 13.44 -19.34 7.61
N PHE A 155 14.20 -18.28 7.38
CA PHE A 155 14.93 -17.54 8.39
C PHE A 155 14.11 -16.41 9.04
N VAL A 156 12.93 -16.07 8.52
CA VAL A 156 12.07 -15.01 9.09
C VAL A 156 11.27 -15.57 10.25
N LYS A 157 11.46 -14.97 11.43
CA LYS A 157 10.80 -15.34 12.68
C LYS A 157 9.58 -14.47 12.98
N GLU A 158 9.68 -13.17 12.73
CA GLU A 158 8.63 -12.20 13.05
C GLU A 158 8.66 -11.06 12.04
N VAL A 159 7.49 -10.52 11.74
CA VAL A 159 7.33 -9.35 10.88
C VAL A 159 6.48 -8.33 11.61
N PHE A 160 7.05 -7.16 11.82
CA PHE A 160 6.39 -6.00 12.40
C PHE A 160 6.30 -4.89 11.35
N MET A 161 5.14 -4.24 11.24
CA MET A 161 4.89 -3.17 10.27
C MET A 161 4.27 -1.97 10.97
N ASP A 162 4.82 -0.80 10.71
CA ASP A 162 4.27 0.45 11.24
C ASP A 162 4.63 1.61 10.31
N GLU A 163 3.71 2.57 10.20
CA GLU A 163 3.80 3.72 9.31
C GLU A 163 4.41 3.41 7.93
N ASN A 164 5.70 3.71 7.73
CA ASN A 164 6.45 3.55 6.49
C ASN A 164 7.59 2.51 6.57
N TYR A 165 7.66 1.70 7.62
CA TYR A 165 8.74 0.72 7.81
C TYR A 165 8.25 -0.67 8.21
N ILE A 166 9.13 -1.65 7.99
CA ILE A 166 8.92 -3.05 8.34
C ILE A 166 10.14 -3.53 9.11
N SER A 167 9.94 -4.03 10.32
CA SER A 167 11.00 -4.70 11.08
C SER A 167 10.86 -6.21 10.91
N VAL A 168 11.95 -6.85 10.50
CA VAL A 168 12.00 -8.30 10.31
C VAL A 168 12.93 -8.87 11.36
N THR A 169 12.41 -9.77 12.18
CA THR A 169 13.21 -10.55 13.14
C THR A 169 13.61 -11.86 12.48
N LYS A 170 14.89 -12.23 12.54
CA LYS A 170 15.39 -13.50 12.01
C LYS A 170 15.56 -14.58 13.09
N PHE A 171 15.57 -15.84 12.67
CA PHE A 171 16.11 -16.94 13.48
C PHE A 171 17.65 -16.85 13.56
N GLU A 172 18.23 -17.42 14.61
CA GLU A 172 19.69 -17.37 14.86
C GLU A 172 20.52 -18.00 13.75
N MET A 173 19.95 -18.92 12.97
CA MET A 173 20.65 -19.66 11.91
C MET A 173 21.06 -18.83 10.69
N ALA A 174 20.53 -17.62 10.52
CA ALA A 174 20.80 -16.77 9.37
C ALA A 174 21.68 -15.57 9.73
N ASP A 175 22.45 -15.08 8.76
CA ASP A 175 23.25 -13.86 8.90
C ASP A 175 22.58 -12.71 8.12
N TRP A 176 22.54 -11.52 8.72
CA TRP A 176 21.97 -10.33 8.08
C TRP A 176 22.77 -9.91 6.84
N ASP A 177 24.08 -10.11 6.83
CA ASP A 177 24.92 -9.75 5.68
C ASP A 177 24.54 -10.55 4.42
N GLU A 178 23.98 -11.75 4.58
CA GLU A 178 23.57 -12.63 3.49
C GLU A 178 22.12 -12.36 3.01
N ILE A 179 21.21 -12.06 3.93
CA ILE A 179 19.76 -12.01 3.64
C ILE A 179 19.20 -10.59 3.43
N THR A 180 19.92 -9.54 3.87
CA THR A 180 19.38 -8.16 3.86
C THR A 180 19.01 -7.69 2.46
N MET A 181 19.87 -7.93 1.47
CA MET A 181 19.61 -7.49 0.10
C MET A 181 18.40 -8.21 -0.52
N GLU A 182 18.27 -9.51 -0.30
CA GLU A 182 17.15 -10.31 -0.80
C GLU A 182 15.80 -9.81 -0.24
N LEU A 183 15.72 -9.63 1.08
CA LEU A 183 14.52 -9.12 1.73
C LEU A 183 14.18 -7.69 1.27
N ARG A 184 15.18 -6.81 1.17
CA ARG A 184 15.00 -5.43 0.71
C ARG A 184 14.39 -5.39 -0.69
N GLU A 185 14.94 -6.17 -1.61
CA GLU A 185 14.47 -6.21 -2.99
C GLU A 185 13.07 -6.82 -3.09
N MET A 186 12.77 -7.86 -2.31
CA MET A 186 11.44 -8.45 -2.23
C MET A 186 10.40 -7.43 -1.74
N ILE A 187 10.68 -6.74 -0.61
CA ILE A 187 9.81 -5.69 -0.05
C ILE A 187 9.63 -4.56 -1.08
N ARG A 188 10.72 -4.06 -1.69
CA ARG A 188 10.64 -3.00 -2.70
C ARG A 188 9.78 -3.40 -3.88
N ASN A 189 9.97 -4.60 -4.41
CA ASN A 189 9.22 -5.08 -5.57
C ASN A 189 7.73 -5.27 -5.24
N HIS A 190 7.40 -5.83 -4.07
CA HIS A 190 6.00 -5.94 -3.61
C HIS A 190 5.31 -4.58 -3.57
N ILE A 191 6.00 -3.58 -3.01
CA ILE A 191 5.51 -2.21 -2.90
C ILE A 191 5.45 -1.49 -4.27
N ALA A 192 6.38 -1.77 -5.18
CA ALA A 192 6.45 -1.19 -6.52
C ALA A 192 5.39 -1.75 -7.47
N GLU A 193 5.04 -3.03 -7.31
CA GLU A 193 3.97 -3.70 -8.06
C GLU A 193 2.58 -3.28 -7.58
N GLY A 194 2.48 -2.53 -6.47
CA GLY A 194 1.21 -2.08 -5.91
C GLY A 194 0.37 -3.22 -5.33
N LYS A 195 1.02 -4.32 -4.93
CA LYS A 195 0.36 -5.43 -4.22
C LYS A 195 -0.13 -4.96 -2.86
N GLU A 196 -1.19 -5.60 -2.39
CA GLU A 196 -1.77 -5.30 -1.09
C GLU A 196 -0.75 -5.64 0.02
N ILE A 197 -0.56 -4.75 1.00
CA ILE A 197 0.35 -4.98 2.13
C ILE A 197 -0.41 -5.68 3.24
N VAL A 198 -1.54 -5.12 3.65
CA VAL A 198 -2.51 -5.67 4.62
C VAL A 198 -3.92 -5.53 4.03
N SER A 199 -4.80 -6.47 4.35
CA SER A 199 -6.18 -6.46 3.87
C SER A 199 -6.96 -5.26 4.44
N ASN A 200 -7.79 -4.62 3.62
CA ASN A 200 -8.65 -3.50 4.07
C ASN A 200 -9.49 -3.83 5.34
N LYS A 201 -9.88 -5.09 5.50
CA LYS A 201 -10.63 -5.57 6.67
C LYS A 201 -9.75 -5.56 7.93
N ALA A 202 -8.51 -6.02 7.81
CA ALA A 202 -7.56 -6.00 8.92
C ALA A 202 -7.16 -4.57 9.28
N GLU A 203 -6.95 -3.69 8.31
CA GLU A 203 -6.77 -2.24 8.56
C GLU A 203 -7.91 -1.66 9.41
N SER A 204 -9.15 -1.85 8.95
CA SER A 204 -10.33 -1.33 9.66
C SER A 204 -10.50 -1.93 11.06
N THR A 205 -10.09 -3.19 11.26
CA THR A 205 -10.18 -3.86 12.57
C THR A 205 -9.09 -3.36 13.51
N GLN A 206 -7.86 -3.20 13.00
CA GLN A 206 -6.72 -2.80 13.80
C GLN A 206 -6.80 -1.35 14.25
N ILE A 207 -7.30 -0.45 13.39
CA ILE A 207 -7.59 0.94 13.75
C ILE A 207 -8.58 0.99 14.92
N LYS A 208 -9.68 0.22 14.84
CA LYS A 208 -10.67 0.12 15.93
C LYS A 208 -10.10 -0.46 17.22
N ASN A 209 -9.21 -1.46 17.11
CA ASN A 209 -8.57 -2.06 18.28
C ASN A 209 -7.62 -1.07 18.96
N GLN A 210 -6.78 -0.35 18.20
CA GLN A 210 -5.92 0.70 18.75
C GLN A 210 -6.74 1.82 19.42
N GLU A 211 -7.83 2.27 18.79
CA GLU A 211 -8.76 3.22 19.43
C GLU A 211 -9.38 2.68 20.72
N SER A 212 -9.57 1.36 20.83
CA SER A 212 -10.14 0.71 22.01
C SER A 212 -9.13 0.53 23.14
N ILE A 213 -7.86 0.28 22.82
CA ILE A 213 -6.75 0.20 23.81
C ILE A 213 -6.52 1.58 24.45
N VAL A 214 -6.75 2.66 23.70
CA VAL A 214 -6.64 4.05 24.17
C VAL A 214 -7.92 4.55 24.87
N LYS A 215 -8.97 3.71 25.02
CA LYS A 215 -10.15 4.03 25.86
C LYS A 215 -9.82 3.90 27.35
N VAL A 216 -8.91 4.74 27.80
CA VAL A 216 -8.78 5.11 29.20
C VAL A 216 -10.00 5.91 29.60
N ASN A 217 -10.47 5.74 30.84
CA ASN A 217 -11.55 6.56 31.39
C ASN A 217 -11.19 8.05 31.17
N PRO A 218 -12.07 8.88 30.56
CA PRO A 218 -11.79 10.30 30.38
C PRO A 218 -11.43 11.03 31.68
N ASP A 219 -11.89 10.50 32.82
CA ASP A 219 -11.64 11.05 34.15
C ASP A 219 -10.31 10.56 34.78
N ASP A 220 -9.61 9.60 34.17
CA ASP A 220 -8.29 9.13 34.63
C ASP A 220 -7.18 10.02 34.04
N GLU A 221 -6.95 11.15 34.69
CA GLU A 221 -5.94 12.13 34.31
C GLU A 221 -4.52 11.55 34.28
N THR A 222 -4.19 10.61 35.19
CA THR A 222 -2.81 10.08 35.29
C THR A 222 -2.50 9.16 34.12
N SER A 223 -3.41 8.26 33.76
CA SER A 223 -3.26 7.42 32.57
C SER A 223 -3.17 8.25 31.29
N GLN A 224 -3.93 9.34 31.16
CA GLN A 224 -3.82 10.25 30.02
C GLN A 224 -2.47 10.96 29.95
N GLN A 225 -1.95 11.43 31.09
CA GLN A 225 -0.61 12.01 31.16
C GLN A 225 0.47 10.99 30.77
N ILE A 226 0.36 9.74 31.22
CA ILE A 226 1.28 8.66 30.85
C ILE A 226 1.22 8.43 29.34
N ILE A 227 0.02 8.26 28.76
CA ILE A 227 -0.15 8.06 27.31
C ILE A 227 0.50 9.20 26.52
N GLN A 228 0.25 10.45 26.92
CA GLN A 228 0.82 11.60 26.24
C GLN A 228 2.35 11.58 26.29
N ILE A 229 2.95 11.27 27.45
CA ILE A 229 4.40 11.18 27.59
C ILE A 229 4.97 10.06 26.71
N LEU A 230 4.32 8.90 26.69
CA LEU A 230 4.74 7.77 25.87
C LEU A 230 4.70 8.12 24.37
N GLU A 231 3.61 8.71 23.89
CA GLU A 231 3.46 9.09 22.48
C GLU A 231 4.43 10.21 22.05
N GLU A 232 4.68 11.20 22.92
CA GLU A 232 5.50 12.37 22.58
C GLU A 232 7.00 12.11 22.71
N TYR A 233 7.44 11.34 23.71
CA TYR A 233 8.86 11.22 24.07
C TYR A 233 9.44 9.81 23.87
N VAL A 234 8.64 8.76 24.05
CA VAL A 234 9.16 7.37 24.02
C VAL A 234 8.96 6.73 22.66
N LYS A 235 7.74 6.80 22.12
CA LYS A 235 7.36 6.17 20.86
C LYS A 235 8.22 6.60 19.68
N PRO A 236 8.64 7.88 19.53
CA PRO A 236 9.54 8.27 18.44
C PRO A 236 10.91 7.57 18.50
N ALA A 237 11.47 7.40 19.71
CA ALA A 237 12.74 6.70 19.90
C ALA A 237 12.59 5.20 19.61
N VAL A 238 11.51 4.60 20.09
CA VAL A 238 11.19 3.18 19.85
C VAL A 238 10.94 2.88 18.37
N ALA A 239 10.23 3.75 17.66
CA ALA A 239 10.02 3.63 16.21
C ALA A 239 11.31 3.84 15.42
N MET A 240 12.20 4.72 15.87
CA MET A 240 13.54 4.87 15.29
C MET A 240 14.30 3.54 15.37
N ASP A 241 14.21 2.85 16.50
CA ASP A 241 14.81 1.53 16.73
C ASP A 241 14.04 0.36 16.07
N GLY A 242 12.93 0.63 15.38
CA GLY A 242 12.16 -0.37 14.64
C GLY A 242 11.17 -1.17 15.49
N GLY A 243 10.77 -0.66 16.65
CA GLY A 243 9.71 -1.24 17.47
C GLY A 243 8.52 -0.31 17.65
N ASN A 244 7.58 -0.71 18.50
CA ASN A 244 6.51 0.14 18.97
C ASN A 244 6.26 -0.10 20.47
N ILE A 245 5.64 0.89 21.12
CA ILE A 245 5.21 0.82 22.51
C ILE A 245 3.74 1.23 22.61
N LEU A 246 2.97 0.44 23.33
CA LEU A 246 1.57 0.73 23.65
C LEU A 246 1.37 0.80 25.15
N PHE A 247 0.61 1.79 25.60
CA PHE A 247 0.07 1.80 26.95
C PHE A 247 -0.95 0.66 27.09
N GLN A 248 -0.88 -0.11 28.18
CA GLN A 248 -1.85 -1.15 28.48
C GLN A 248 -2.75 -0.76 29.64
N SER A 249 -2.18 -0.40 30.78
CA SER A 249 -2.92 -0.02 31.98
C SER A 249 -2.03 0.72 32.98
N TYR A 250 -2.68 1.40 33.93
CA TYR A 250 -2.05 1.97 35.11
C TYR A 250 -2.85 1.51 36.33
N ASP A 251 -2.15 1.03 37.35
CA ASP A 251 -2.73 0.67 38.64
C ASP A 251 -2.40 1.79 39.65
N GLU A 252 -3.43 2.39 40.22
CA GLU A 252 -3.30 3.55 41.12
C GLU A 252 -2.86 3.16 42.54
N GLU A 253 -3.14 1.92 42.97
CA GLU A 253 -2.80 1.45 44.32
C GLU A 253 -1.29 1.22 44.44
N ASP A 254 -0.69 0.55 43.46
CA ASP A 254 0.73 0.24 43.42
C ASP A 254 1.56 1.24 42.59
N LYS A 255 0.89 2.11 41.82
CA LYS A 255 1.49 3.09 40.91
C LYS A 255 2.31 2.44 39.80
N THR A 256 1.86 1.28 39.34
CA THR A 256 2.50 0.49 38.28
C THR A 256 1.92 0.84 36.90
N VAL A 257 2.80 1.15 35.95
CA VAL A 257 2.44 1.37 34.54
C VAL A 257 2.75 0.12 33.74
N ASN A 258 1.76 -0.49 33.10
CA ASN A 258 1.94 -1.63 32.21
C ASN A 258 2.01 -1.14 30.75
N VAL A 259 3.03 -1.57 30.03
CA VAL A 259 3.25 -1.25 28.61
C VAL A 259 3.50 -2.53 27.82
N ILE A 260 3.10 -2.51 26.55
CA ILE A 260 3.36 -3.58 25.59
C ILE A 260 4.46 -3.10 24.63
N LEU A 261 5.53 -3.89 24.50
CA LEU A 261 6.62 -3.66 23.57
C LEU A 261 6.48 -4.58 22.36
N GLN A 262 6.62 -4.03 21.15
CA GLN A 262 6.42 -4.74 19.90
C GLN A 262 7.61 -4.54 18.94
N GLY A 263 7.73 -5.42 17.95
CA GLY A 263 8.78 -5.35 16.93
C GLY A 263 10.19 -5.46 17.52
N ALA A 264 11.12 -4.59 17.08
CA ALA A 264 12.52 -4.69 17.50
C ALA A 264 12.75 -4.55 19.02
N CYS A 265 11.80 -3.94 19.74
CA CYS A 265 11.86 -3.76 21.18
C CYS A 265 11.38 -4.98 21.97
N SER A 266 10.76 -5.96 21.32
CA SER A 266 10.33 -7.22 21.92
C SER A 266 11.41 -8.30 21.78
N GLY A 267 11.35 -9.33 22.63
CA GLY A 267 12.08 -10.59 22.39
C GLY A 267 13.59 -10.60 22.69
N CYS A 268 14.21 -9.45 23.00
CA CYS A 268 15.59 -9.36 23.49
C CYS A 268 15.63 -8.91 24.97
N PRO A 269 16.10 -9.76 25.91
CA PRO A 269 16.10 -9.42 27.33
C PRO A 269 16.89 -8.15 27.68
N SER A 270 18.02 -7.91 27.02
CA SER A 270 18.86 -6.73 27.28
C SER A 270 18.20 -5.43 26.79
N SER A 271 17.62 -5.45 25.59
CA SER A 271 16.90 -4.31 25.02
C SER A 271 15.64 -4.01 25.83
N THR A 272 14.88 -5.04 26.21
CA THR A 272 13.66 -4.90 27.04
C THR A 272 13.98 -4.27 28.38
N PHE A 273 15.03 -4.75 29.06
CA PHE A 273 15.42 -4.23 30.37
C PHE A 273 15.88 -2.76 30.31
N THR A 274 16.71 -2.43 29.32
CA THR A 274 17.24 -1.06 29.15
C THR A 274 16.11 -0.09 28.83
N LEU A 275 15.23 -0.46 27.90
CA LEU A 275 14.08 0.37 27.51
C LEU A 275 13.10 0.55 28.67
N LYS A 276 12.76 -0.54 29.39
CA LYS A 276 11.93 -0.50 30.61
C LYS A 276 12.46 0.54 31.60
N ASN A 277 13.75 0.47 31.94
CA ASN A 277 14.36 1.39 32.91
C ASN A 277 14.38 2.84 32.40
N GLY A 278 14.59 3.04 31.10
CA GLY A 278 14.51 4.36 30.47
C GLY A 278 13.12 4.98 30.59
N ILE A 279 12.08 4.20 30.28
CA ILE A 279 10.68 4.61 30.40
C ILE A 279 10.33 4.92 31.85
N GLU A 280 10.69 4.04 32.78
CA GLU A 280 10.42 4.23 34.21
C GLU A 280 11.08 5.49 34.75
N THR A 281 12.35 5.73 34.41
CA THR A 281 13.07 6.94 34.80
C THR A 281 12.39 8.20 34.25
N MET A 282 11.98 8.17 32.98
CA MET A 282 11.30 9.30 32.35
C MET A 282 9.96 9.60 33.02
N LEU A 283 9.12 8.59 33.20
CA LEU A 283 7.81 8.74 33.83
C LEU A 283 7.93 9.23 35.28
N LYS A 284 8.89 8.69 36.05
CA LYS A 284 9.19 9.19 37.41
C LYS A 284 9.64 10.65 37.42
N ASN A 285 10.48 11.06 36.48
CA ASN A 285 10.94 12.45 36.40
C ASN A 285 9.80 13.43 36.05
N MET A 286 8.85 13.01 35.23
CA MET A 286 7.77 13.88 34.73
C MET A 286 6.52 13.85 35.63
N LEU A 287 6.23 12.73 36.27
CA LEU A 287 5.01 12.51 37.07
C LEU A 287 5.29 12.36 38.58
N GLY A 288 6.57 12.35 38.98
CA GLY A 288 6.99 12.27 40.38
C GLY A 288 6.46 11.01 41.07
N ASP A 289 5.88 11.21 42.25
CA ASP A 289 5.36 10.14 43.10
C ASP A 289 4.11 9.44 42.53
N LYS A 290 3.62 9.81 41.34
CA LYS A 290 2.53 9.10 40.67
C LYS A 290 2.97 7.79 40.00
N VAL A 291 4.26 7.56 39.80
CA VAL A 291 4.75 6.33 39.15
C VAL A 291 5.82 5.69 40.03
N ALA A 292 5.59 4.45 40.45
CA ALA A 292 6.53 3.67 41.26
C ALA A 292 7.31 2.65 40.43
N GLU A 293 6.66 2.01 39.46
CA GLU A 293 7.26 0.98 38.61
C GLU A 293 6.65 1.00 37.20
N VAL A 294 7.44 0.60 36.20
CA VAL A 294 6.92 0.23 34.87
C VAL A 294 7.05 -1.28 34.70
N VAL A 295 6.07 -1.95 34.11
CA VAL A 295 6.15 -3.36 33.71
C VAL A 295 6.01 -3.44 32.20
N ALA A 296 6.98 -4.09 31.55
CA ALA A 296 6.98 -4.28 30.09
C ALA A 296 6.60 -5.71 29.75
N ILE A 297 5.60 -5.87 28.88
CA ILE A 297 5.14 -7.15 28.36
C ILE A 297 5.50 -7.22 26.87
N ASN A 298 5.99 -8.38 26.42
CA ASN A 298 6.21 -8.60 25.00
C ASN A 298 4.86 -8.80 24.30
N GLY A 299 4.57 -7.95 23.32
CA GLY A 299 3.48 -8.11 22.36
C GLY A 299 3.59 -9.42 21.63
#